data_AF-A0A1H9NLE2-F1
#
_entry.id   AF-A0A1H9NLE2-F1
#
_cell.length_a   1.000
_cell.length_b   1.000
_cell.length_c   1.000
_cell.angle_alpha   90.00
_cell.angle_beta   90.00
_cell.angle_gamma   90.00
#
_symmetry.space_group_name_H-M   'P 1'
#
loop_
_entity.id
_entity.type
_entity.pdbx_description
1 polymer ?
#
loop_
_entity_poly.entity_id
_entity_poly.type
_entity_poly.pdbx_seq_one_letter_code
_entity_poly.pdbx_strand_id
1 'polypeptide(L)'
;MPDWTYHPLRGFAATLLGTRRSQRTALRFIGAVGSLPGGGRLIARMLGHRHPPAHLAGDVRGIPVRSRLGAVVPPSVARDAMRALPLVGAGSIWVTPVSLADVPAIREAAVGRRVPLVVGSDAPEVAAALAADVDAIGTVGSPDVVCVTSSSVSAAVEALTDPSAVVLATPSVLVEAGPGWFTRVFEAATPTSSPPRHVGLDPRRWPAWWWGLLVSLGMIVAGLGAAAITLGPVLLWYDRDFLGMGLDELHALNHHLVPFLRHDRIAMAGTMIAIGVLYAGLAVGGIRRGWGWAREAYLASGWIGFPSLLYFLGFGFLEPLHTAVTVMLFPMFLLATWRAPNRPQWTVMPDGPEGERRKALVGQLMMLCTGASLFIGGAVVSVVGLTDVFVPSDLVFLNVEADALSPRLVSFIAHDRAGFGGALMAAAVAIVLLSAWGWRRGESWVWWSLAAAAVFGFLPAVLVHGVIHYTDFLHLAPVFAGVVLTATALTLARPHLCARLR
;
A
#
# COMPACT_ATOMS: atom_id res chain seq x y z
N MET A 1 13.21 -4.74 6.80
CA MET A 1 11.89 -4.35 7.31
C MET A 1 11.59 -3.00 6.72
N PRO A 2 10.41 -2.76 6.14
CA PRO A 2 10.05 -1.43 5.66
C PRO A 2 10.22 -0.36 6.75
N ASP A 3 10.50 0.88 6.37
CA ASP A 3 10.80 1.96 7.32
C ASP A 3 9.65 2.23 8.31
N TRP A 4 8.40 2.06 7.86
CA TRP A 4 7.20 2.17 8.67
C TRP A 4 7.03 1.05 9.69
N THR A 5 7.75 -0.07 9.55
CA THR A 5 7.87 -1.07 10.61
C THR A 5 9.10 -0.80 11.47
N TYR A 6 10.24 -0.56 10.81
CA TYR A 6 11.54 -0.46 11.46
C TYR A 6 11.60 0.71 12.45
N HIS A 7 11.29 1.93 12.03
CA HIS A 7 11.46 3.09 12.90
C HIS A 7 10.46 3.17 14.06
N PRO A 8 9.15 2.91 13.86
CA PRO A 8 8.20 2.91 14.96
C PRO A 8 8.50 1.82 16.00
N LEU A 9 8.92 0.63 15.56
CA LEU A 9 9.09 -0.52 16.45
C LEU A 9 10.52 -0.72 16.97
N ARG A 10 11.54 -0.06 16.41
CA ARG A 10 12.94 -0.30 16.83
C ARG A 10 13.20 -0.04 18.30
N GLY A 11 12.52 0.94 18.91
CA GLY A 11 12.69 1.28 20.33
C GLY A 11 12.20 0.12 21.20
N PHE A 12 10.96 -0.32 20.96
CA PHE A 12 10.36 -1.46 21.62
C PHE A 12 11.14 -2.78 21.39
N ALA A 13 11.57 -3.03 20.15
CA ALA A 13 12.38 -4.21 19.85
C ALA A 13 13.75 -4.15 20.54
N ALA A 14 14.36 -2.97 20.67
CA ALA A 14 15.62 -2.78 21.37
C ALA A 14 15.49 -2.95 22.88
N THR A 15 14.38 -2.53 23.50
CA THR A 15 14.15 -2.77 24.94
C THR A 15 13.93 -4.24 25.24
N LEU A 16 13.22 -4.97 24.37
CA LEU A 16 12.93 -6.39 24.57
C LEU A 16 14.12 -7.32 24.26
N LEU A 17 14.81 -7.09 23.14
CA LEU A 17 15.83 -8.01 22.63
C LEU A 17 17.26 -7.50 22.82
N GLY A 18 17.44 -6.20 23.10
CA GLY A 18 18.71 -5.49 22.97
C GLY A 18 18.95 -5.00 21.54
N THR A 19 19.57 -3.83 21.41
CA THR A 19 19.75 -3.12 20.11
C THR A 19 20.44 -3.96 19.04
N ARG A 20 21.56 -4.62 19.37
CA ARG A 20 22.30 -5.44 18.39
C ARG A 20 21.51 -6.68 17.96
N ARG A 21 20.80 -7.33 18.89
CA ARG A 21 20.00 -8.51 18.58
C ARG A 21 18.79 -8.14 17.73
N SER A 22 18.09 -7.04 18.04
CA SER A 22 16.94 -6.59 17.25
C SER A 22 17.32 -6.27 15.79
N GLN A 23 18.45 -5.60 15.57
CA GLN A 23 18.99 -5.32 14.22
C GLN A 23 19.31 -6.61 13.45
N ARG A 24 19.99 -7.57 14.07
CA ARG A 24 20.31 -8.87 13.45
C ARG A 24 19.05 -9.68 13.16
N THR A 25 18.08 -9.71 14.08
CA THR A 25 16.80 -10.38 13.87
C THR A 25 16.03 -9.77 12.70
N ALA A 26 16.01 -8.44 12.58
CA ALA A 26 15.37 -7.76 11.46
C ALA A 26 16.04 -8.13 10.12
N LEU A 27 17.38 -8.20 10.07
CA LEU A 27 18.12 -8.60 8.88
C LEU A 27 17.83 -10.06 8.50
N ARG A 28 17.90 -10.96 9.49
CA ARG A 28 17.58 -12.40 9.33
C ARG A 28 16.17 -12.63 8.86
N PHE A 29 15.21 -11.87 9.37
CA PHE A 29 13.80 -11.98 8.97
C PHE A 29 13.62 -11.68 7.47
N ILE A 30 14.22 -10.58 6.98
CA ILE A 30 14.19 -10.25 5.54
C ILE A 30 14.85 -11.37 4.73
N GLY A 31 16.01 -11.85 5.17
CA GLY A 31 16.73 -12.92 4.49
C GLY A 31 15.93 -14.22 4.43
N ALA A 32 15.32 -14.62 5.55
CA ALA A 32 14.50 -15.83 5.65
C ALA A 32 13.28 -15.76 4.74
N VAL A 33 12.50 -14.67 4.80
CA VAL A 33 11.34 -14.46 3.92
C VAL A 33 11.79 -14.44 2.46
N GLY A 34 12.90 -13.78 2.14
CA GLY A 34 13.44 -13.70 0.79
C GLY A 34 13.98 -15.01 0.20
N SER A 35 14.38 -15.93 1.07
CA SER A 35 14.86 -17.28 0.70
C SER A 35 13.74 -18.27 0.43
N LEU A 36 12.49 -18.00 0.85
CA LEU A 36 11.35 -18.85 0.52
C LEU A 36 11.05 -18.82 -1.00
N PRO A 37 10.51 -19.92 -1.58
CA PRO A 37 10.06 -19.93 -2.97
C PRO A 37 9.10 -18.78 -3.26
N GLY A 38 9.48 -17.88 -4.17
CA GLY A 38 8.69 -16.67 -4.48
C GLY A 38 8.74 -15.56 -3.43
N GLY A 39 9.38 -15.75 -2.28
CA GLY A 39 9.49 -14.77 -1.19
C GLY A 39 10.23 -13.49 -1.60
N GLY A 40 11.26 -13.61 -2.45
CA GLY A 40 11.90 -12.44 -3.05
C GLY A 40 10.95 -11.60 -3.92
N ARG A 41 10.04 -12.25 -4.67
CA ARG A 41 9.00 -11.55 -5.44
C ARG A 41 7.97 -10.90 -4.52
N LEU A 42 7.62 -11.56 -3.41
CA LEU A 42 6.70 -11.01 -2.40
C LEU A 42 7.27 -9.75 -1.75
N ILE A 43 8.53 -9.77 -1.31
CA ILE A 43 9.20 -8.58 -0.73
C ILE A 43 9.26 -7.46 -1.77
N ALA A 44 9.66 -7.76 -3.00
CA ALA A 44 9.68 -6.78 -4.07
C ALA A 44 8.28 -6.22 -4.37
N ARG A 45 7.21 -7.02 -4.28
CA ARG A 45 5.80 -6.56 -4.39
C ARG A 45 5.43 -5.64 -3.24
N MET A 46 5.67 -6.06 -2.00
CA MET A 46 5.35 -5.28 -0.81
C MET A 46 6.08 -3.93 -0.77
N LEU A 47 7.29 -3.85 -1.33
CA LEU A 47 8.05 -2.60 -1.44
C LEU A 47 7.71 -1.78 -2.72
N GLY A 48 6.79 -2.26 -3.57
CA GLY A 48 6.26 -1.51 -4.71
C GLY A 48 7.05 -1.62 -6.01
N HIS A 49 7.75 -2.74 -6.25
CA HIS A 49 8.38 -3.06 -7.54
C HIS A 49 9.39 -2.03 -8.06
N ARG A 50 10.16 -1.45 -7.15
CA ARG A 50 11.09 -0.37 -7.44
C ARG A 50 12.40 -0.93 -7.99
N HIS A 51 12.45 -1.04 -9.31
CA HIS A 51 13.67 -1.42 -10.04
C HIS A 51 14.62 -0.21 -10.10
N PRO A 52 15.93 -0.43 -9.99
CA PRO A 52 16.89 0.66 -10.15
C PRO A 52 16.75 1.25 -11.57
N PRO A 53 16.84 2.59 -11.72
CA PRO A 53 16.92 3.22 -13.02
C PRO A 53 18.06 2.65 -13.86
N ALA A 54 17.83 2.42 -15.16
CA ALA A 54 18.80 1.78 -16.04
C ALA A 54 20.17 2.50 -16.08
N HIS A 55 20.19 3.83 -15.94
CA HIS A 55 21.43 4.61 -15.93
C HIS A 55 22.27 4.44 -14.64
N LEU A 56 21.70 3.87 -13.58
CA LEU A 56 22.44 3.49 -12.38
C LEU A 56 23.11 2.12 -12.52
N ALA A 57 22.79 1.36 -13.57
CA ALA A 57 23.55 0.15 -13.91
C ALA A 57 24.99 0.53 -14.26
N GLY A 58 25.88 -0.44 -14.16
CA GLY A 58 27.29 -0.22 -14.43
C GLY A 58 28.11 -1.44 -14.07
N ASP A 59 29.33 -1.19 -13.62
CA ASP A 59 30.30 -2.21 -13.31
C ASP A 59 30.78 -2.06 -11.86
N VAL A 60 31.01 -3.18 -11.19
CA VAL A 60 31.69 -3.25 -9.90
C VAL A 60 32.85 -4.22 -10.07
N ARG A 61 34.08 -3.70 -10.19
CA ARG A 61 35.32 -4.50 -10.29
C ARG A 61 35.32 -5.51 -11.45
N GLY A 62 34.82 -5.10 -12.61
CA GLY A 62 34.68 -5.92 -13.83
C GLY A 62 33.40 -6.75 -13.89
N ILE A 63 32.50 -6.61 -12.90
CA ILE A 63 31.26 -7.38 -12.82
C ILE A 63 30.06 -6.47 -13.12
N PRO A 64 29.24 -6.79 -14.13
CA PRO A 64 28.07 -5.98 -14.46
C PRO A 64 27.02 -6.04 -13.35
N VAL A 65 26.55 -4.88 -12.91
CA VAL A 65 25.50 -4.71 -11.89
C VAL A 65 24.31 -3.93 -12.40
N ARG A 66 23.13 -4.23 -11.88
CA ARG A 66 21.89 -3.47 -12.15
C ARG A 66 21.86 -2.11 -11.45
N SER A 67 22.69 -1.92 -10.43
CA SER A 67 22.87 -0.67 -9.73
C SER A 67 24.27 -0.59 -9.13
N ARG A 68 24.94 0.55 -9.30
CA ARG A 68 26.20 0.91 -8.64
C ARG A 68 26.04 1.30 -7.17
N LEU A 69 24.83 1.17 -6.62
CA LEU A 69 24.53 1.43 -5.21
C LEU A 69 24.56 0.11 -4.42
N GLY A 70 25.48 -0.03 -3.46
CA GLY A 70 25.68 -1.23 -2.67
C GLY A 70 25.71 -0.97 -1.16
N ALA A 71 26.12 -1.98 -0.40
CA ALA A 71 26.32 -1.86 1.04
C ALA A 71 27.68 -2.41 1.45
N VAL A 72 28.27 -1.83 2.49
CA VAL A 72 29.42 -2.39 3.18
C VAL A 72 29.01 -2.96 4.53
N VAL A 73 29.45 -4.18 4.84
CA VAL A 73 29.08 -4.91 6.06
C VAL A 73 30.27 -5.66 6.67
N PRO A 74 30.29 -5.89 8.00
CA PRO A 74 31.32 -6.72 8.61
C PRO A 74 31.07 -8.22 8.36
N PRO A 75 32.11 -9.07 8.46
CA PRO A 75 32.00 -10.52 8.24
C PRO A 75 30.88 -11.19 9.06
N SER A 76 30.70 -10.75 10.31
CA SER A 76 29.74 -11.32 11.26
C SER A 76 28.27 -11.27 10.82
N VAL A 77 27.92 -10.48 9.79
CA VAL A 77 26.56 -10.38 9.24
C VAL A 77 26.52 -10.64 7.72
N ALA A 78 27.63 -11.04 7.11
CA ALA A 78 27.77 -11.16 5.66
C ALA A 78 26.68 -12.07 5.06
N ARG A 79 26.48 -13.26 5.63
CA ARG A 79 25.46 -14.21 5.15
C ARG A 79 24.05 -13.64 5.18
N ASP A 80 23.67 -13.01 6.29
CA ASP A 80 22.35 -12.41 6.47
C ASP A 80 22.16 -11.22 5.51
N ALA A 81 23.22 -10.40 5.34
CA ALA A 81 23.24 -9.27 4.43
C ALA A 81 23.10 -9.69 2.96
N MET A 82 23.82 -10.73 2.51
CA MET A 82 23.73 -11.29 1.16
C MET A 82 22.32 -11.77 0.80
N ARG A 83 21.56 -12.26 1.79
CA ARG A 83 20.18 -12.72 1.60
C ARG A 83 19.18 -11.57 1.64
N ALA A 84 19.44 -10.54 2.44
CA ALA A 84 18.47 -9.50 2.76
C ALA A 84 18.63 -8.21 1.94
N LEU A 85 19.85 -7.66 1.84
CA LEU A 85 20.09 -6.33 1.27
C LEU A 85 19.80 -6.23 -0.24
N PRO A 86 20.04 -7.28 -1.06
CA PRO A 86 19.64 -7.25 -2.46
C PRO A 86 18.13 -7.09 -2.69
N LEU A 87 17.31 -7.55 -1.73
CA LEU A 87 15.86 -7.48 -1.81
C LEU A 87 15.32 -6.06 -1.57
N VAL A 88 16.12 -5.20 -0.94
CA VAL A 88 15.76 -3.81 -0.64
C VAL A 88 16.48 -2.81 -1.54
N GLY A 89 17.37 -3.28 -2.42
CA GLY A 89 17.95 -2.47 -3.50
C GLY A 89 19.47 -2.50 -3.61
N ALA A 90 20.21 -3.18 -2.73
CA ALA A 90 21.67 -3.24 -2.86
C ALA A 90 22.08 -4.02 -4.12
N GLY A 91 22.82 -3.36 -5.02
CA GLY A 91 23.34 -3.92 -6.27
C GLY A 91 24.66 -4.68 -6.11
N SER A 92 25.37 -4.49 -5.00
CA SER A 92 26.56 -5.23 -4.60
C SER A 92 26.71 -5.20 -3.07
N ILE A 93 27.44 -6.18 -2.51
CA ILE A 93 27.74 -6.25 -1.08
C ILE A 93 29.24 -6.38 -0.89
N TRP A 94 29.78 -5.46 -0.09
CA TRP A 94 31.18 -5.40 0.27
C TRP A 94 31.35 -5.90 1.70
N VAL A 95 32.21 -6.89 1.91
CA VAL A 95 32.51 -7.41 3.25
C VAL A 95 33.91 -7.00 3.64
N THR A 96 34.03 -6.19 4.69
CA THR A 96 35.31 -5.64 5.14
C THR A 96 35.27 -5.19 6.61
N PRO A 97 36.41 -5.21 7.33
CA PRO A 97 37.65 -5.94 6.98
C PRO A 97 37.48 -7.45 7.18
N VAL A 98 38.04 -8.26 6.28
CA VAL A 98 38.03 -9.74 6.36
C VAL A 98 39.41 -10.25 6.78
N SER A 99 39.44 -11.11 7.80
CA SER A 99 40.63 -11.83 8.24
C SER A 99 40.59 -13.30 7.81
N LEU A 100 41.70 -14.04 7.97
CA LEU A 100 41.73 -15.49 7.68
C LEU A 100 40.70 -16.28 8.49
N ALA A 101 40.40 -15.85 9.72
CA ALA A 101 39.40 -16.50 10.57
C ALA A 101 37.98 -16.39 10.02
N ASP A 102 37.72 -15.39 9.17
CA ASP A 102 36.40 -15.14 8.60
C ASP A 102 36.14 -15.96 7.32
N VAL A 103 37.17 -16.57 6.71
CA VAL A 103 37.09 -17.30 5.42
C VAL A 103 35.93 -18.31 5.38
N PRO A 104 35.71 -19.17 6.40
CA PRO A 104 34.57 -20.09 6.38
C PRO A 104 33.21 -19.38 6.33
N ALA A 105 33.07 -18.28 7.07
CA ALA A 105 31.83 -17.49 7.09
C ALA A 105 31.58 -16.78 5.76
N ILE A 106 32.64 -16.29 5.10
CA ILE A 106 32.54 -15.68 3.76
C ILE A 106 32.15 -16.71 2.71
N ARG A 107 32.74 -17.91 2.73
CA ARG A 107 32.34 -19.01 1.84
C ARG A 107 30.85 -19.34 2.00
N GLU A 108 30.36 -19.42 3.22
CA GLU A 108 28.93 -19.65 3.47
C GLU A 108 28.05 -18.49 2.96
N ALA A 109 28.51 -17.25 3.08
CA ALA A 109 27.81 -16.08 2.56
C ALA A 109 27.78 -16.01 1.03
N ALA A 110 28.81 -16.56 0.36
CA ALA A 110 28.92 -16.58 -1.09
C ALA A 110 27.94 -17.55 -1.77
N VAL A 111 27.48 -18.59 -1.06
CA VAL A 111 26.56 -19.61 -1.58
C VAL A 111 25.20 -19.00 -1.90
N GLY A 112 24.77 -19.14 -3.15
CA GLY A 112 23.45 -18.66 -3.61
C GLY A 112 23.31 -17.14 -3.63
N ARG A 113 24.44 -16.41 -3.73
CA ARG A 113 24.46 -14.95 -3.85
C ARG A 113 23.68 -14.48 -5.08
N ARG A 114 23.02 -13.33 -4.95
CA ARG A 114 22.19 -12.71 -6.00
C ARG A 114 22.83 -11.48 -6.65
N VAL A 115 23.84 -10.94 -5.97
CA VAL A 115 24.58 -9.75 -6.37
C VAL A 115 26.05 -10.00 -6.09
N PRO A 116 26.96 -9.23 -6.71
CA PRO A 116 28.38 -9.38 -6.48
C PRO A 116 28.76 -9.23 -5.00
N LEU A 117 29.58 -10.18 -4.53
CA LEU A 117 30.24 -10.19 -3.24
C LEU A 117 31.69 -9.75 -3.43
N VAL A 118 32.04 -8.60 -2.87
CA VAL A 118 33.39 -8.04 -2.89
C VAL A 118 33.98 -8.15 -1.50
N VAL A 119 35.21 -8.66 -1.38
CA VAL A 119 35.92 -8.77 -0.10
C VAL A 119 37.05 -7.75 -0.02
N GLY A 120 37.06 -6.99 1.07
CA GLY A 120 38.17 -6.10 1.42
C GLY A 120 39.01 -6.68 2.55
N SER A 121 40.28 -6.94 2.25
CA SER A 121 41.29 -7.39 3.19
C SER A 121 42.65 -6.80 2.83
N ASP A 122 43.44 -6.46 3.84
CA ASP A 122 44.84 -6.04 3.67
C ASP A 122 45.80 -7.24 3.61
N ALA A 123 45.30 -8.46 3.84
CA ALA A 123 46.10 -9.68 3.86
C ALA A 123 46.00 -10.43 2.50
N PRO A 124 47.13 -10.62 1.77
CA PRO A 124 47.12 -11.31 0.47
C PRO A 124 46.69 -12.78 0.57
N GLU A 125 46.93 -13.41 1.73
CA GLU A 125 46.52 -14.80 1.99
C GLU A 125 44.99 -14.96 1.99
N VAL A 126 44.25 -13.94 2.47
CA VAL A 126 42.77 -13.93 2.45
C VAL A 126 42.26 -13.85 1.01
N ALA A 127 42.89 -13.00 0.19
CA ALA A 127 42.56 -12.88 -1.22
C ALA A 127 42.77 -14.21 -1.96
N ALA A 128 43.90 -14.89 -1.72
CA ALA A 128 44.18 -16.21 -2.30
C ALA A 128 43.17 -17.28 -1.84
N ALA A 129 42.82 -17.29 -0.55
CA ALA A 129 41.91 -18.27 0.03
C ALA A 129 40.46 -18.15 -0.48
N LEU A 130 40.04 -16.94 -0.89
CA LEU A 130 38.67 -16.63 -1.30
C LEU A 130 38.51 -16.38 -2.81
N ALA A 131 39.60 -16.38 -3.59
CA ALA A 131 39.59 -16.03 -5.01
C ALA A 131 38.57 -16.81 -5.87
N ALA A 132 38.28 -18.07 -5.50
CA ALA A 132 37.30 -18.90 -6.21
C ALA A 132 35.86 -18.76 -5.67
N ASP A 133 35.70 -18.20 -4.47
CA ASP A 133 34.42 -18.15 -3.76
C ASP A 133 33.68 -16.83 -3.97
N VAL A 134 34.43 -15.72 -4.09
CA VAL A 134 33.89 -14.35 -4.20
C VAL A 134 34.08 -13.79 -5.60
N ASP A 135 33.33 -12.74 -5.95
CA ASP A 135 33.37 -12.20 -7.31
C ASP A 135 34.56 -11.25 -7.51
N ALA A 136 34.98 -10.52 -6.47
CA ALA A 136 36.17 -9.66 -6.53
C ALA A 136 36.82 -9.42 -5.16
N ILE A 137 38.10 -9.06 -5.19
CA ILE A 137 38.83 -8.47 -4.06
C ILE A 137 38.94 -6.96 -4.31
N GLY A 138 38.61 -6.16 -3.30
CA GLY A 138 38.59 -4.70 -3.43
C GLY A 138 38.85 -3.99 -2.11
N THR A 139 39.59 -2.90 -2.17
CA THR A 139 39.87 -2.04 -1.00
C THR A 139 38.83 -0.94 -0.94
N VAL A 140 38.18 -0.79 0.22
CA VAL A 140 37.31 0.37 0.48
C VAL A 140 38.16 1.63 0.55
N GLY A 141 37.79 2.68 -0.20
CA GLY A 141 38.55 3.93 -0.28
C GLY A 141 39.41 4.07 -1.54
N SER A 142 39.29 3.16 -2.50
CA SER A 142 39.76 3.42 -3.86
C SER A 142 38.97 4.59 -4.49
N PRO A 143 39.53 5.33 -5.46
CA PRO A 143 38.90 6.53 -6.02
C PRO A 143 37.50 6.27 -6.62
N ASP A 144 37.28 5.05 -7.11
CA ASP A 144 36.05 4.56 -7.70
C ASP A 144 35.02 4.04 -6.67
N VAL A 145 35.35 4.01 -5.37
CA VAL A 145 34.48 3.45 -4.32
C VAL A 145 34.20 4.48 -3.23
N VAL A 146 32.96 4.97 -3.17
CA VAL A 146 32.52 5.99 -2.22
C VAL A 146 31.69 5.36 -1.11
N CYS A 147 32.26 5.27 0.10
CA CYS A 147 31.50 4.86 1.27
C CYS A 147 30.76 6.05 1.90
N VAL A 148 29.43 6.05 1.82
CA VAL A 148 28.62 7.09 2.44
C VAL A 148 28.41 6.80 3.93
N THR A 149 28.73 7.78 4.76
CA THR A 149 28.52 7.77 6.22
C THR A 149 27.30 8.58 6.63
N SER A 150 26.86 9.50 5.78
CA SER A 150 25.64 10.29 5.96
C SER A 150 24.40 9.56 5.42
N SER A 151 23.28 9.69 6.13
CA SER A 151 21.98 9.19 5.72
C SER A 151 21.32 10.02 4.60
N SER A 152 21.95 11.13 4.18
CA SER A 152 21.45 12.03 3.14
C SER A 152 21.27 11.33 1.80
N VAL A 153 20.05 11.41 1.27
CA VAL A 153 19.72 10.90 -0.06
C VAL A 153 20.41 11.73 -1.14
N SER A 154 20.42 13.05 -1.01
CA SER A 154 21.03 13.96 -1.99
C SER A 154 22.53 13.72 -2.14
N ALA A 155 23.27 13.52 -1.03
CA ALA A 155 24.69 13.22 -1.09
C ALA A 155 25.00 11.91 -1.83
N ALA A 156 24.15 10.88 -1.64
CA ALA A 156 24.31 9.61 -2.36
C ALA A 156 23.98 9.74 -3.85
N VAL A 157 22.98 10.54 -4.20
CA VAL A 157 22.64 10.84 -5.61
C VAL A 157 23.77 11.61 -6.29
N GLU A 158 24.35 12.60 -5.59
CA GLU A 158 25.50 13.37 -6.08
C GLU A 158 26.69 12.45 -6.36
N ALA A 159 27.03 11.56 -5.43
CA ALA A 159 28.09 10.57 -5.64
C ALA A 159 27.81 9.61 -6.83
N LEU A 160 26.55 9.31 -7.13
CA LEU A 160 26.16 8.45 -8.26
C LEU A 160 26.23 9.16 -9.63
N THR A 161 26.41 10.49 -9.66
CA THR A 161 26.52 11.25 -10.92
C THR A 161 27.79 10.90 -11.69
N ASP A 162 28.87 10.57 -11.00
CA ASP A 162 30.06 9.99 -11.61
C ASP A 162 29.73 8.56 -12.05
N PRO A 163 29.74 8.24 -13.36
CA PRO A 163 29.41 6.91 -13.85
C PRO A 163 30.41 5.82 -13.43
N SER A 164 31.62 6.19 -13.02
CA SER A 164 32.66 5.27 -12.56
C SER A 164 32.57 4.94 -11.07
N ALA A 165 31.85 5.76 -10.29
CA ALA A 165 31.75 5.59 -8.85
C ALA A 165 30.80 4.45 -8.45
N VAL A 166 31.19 3.66 -7.46
CA VAL A 166 30.37 2.69 -6.74
C VAL A 166 30.07 3.27 -5.36
N VAL A 167 28.79 3.47 -5.05
CA VAL A 167 28.37 4.10 -3.79
C VAL A 167 27.93 3.04 -2.81
N LEU A 168 28.57 2.97 -1.63
CA LEU A 168 28.33 1.94 -0.63
C LEU A 168 27.75 2.53 0.67
N ALA A 169 26.56 2.07 1.05
CA ALA A 169 25.96 2.39 2.33
C ALA A 169 26.71 1.69 3.48
N THR A 170 27.17 2.47 4.45
CA THR A 170 27.76 1.93 5.68
C THR A 170 26.69 1.37 6.63
N PRO A 171 27.05 0.48 7.58
CA PRO A 171 26.09 -0.03 8.55
C PRO A 171 25.40 1.07 9.37
N SER A 172 26.10 2.17 9.68
CA SER A 172 25.50 3.33 10.36
C SER A 172 24.39 3.96 9.52
N VAL A 173 24.61 4.16 8.22
CA VAL A 173 23.59 4.68 7.30
C VAL A 173 22.37 3.76 7.28
N LEU A 174 22.55 2.45 7.16
CA LEU A 174 21.41 1.51 7.11
C LEU A 174 20.61 1.45 8.42
N VAL A 175 21.29 1.60 9.57
CA VAL A 175 20.65 1.65 10.89
C VAL A 175 19.93 2.97 11.12
N GLU A 176 20.49 4.09 10.68
CA GLU A 176 19.93 5.42 10.87
C GLU A 176 18.80 5.72 9.89
N ALA A 177 19.03 5.46 8.60
CA ALA A 177 18.10 5.76 7.52
C ALA A 177 17.02 4.69 7.33
N GLY A 178 17.28 3.47 7.82
CA GLY A 178 16.45 2.30 7.53
C GLY A 178 16.71 1.75 6.12
N PRO A 179 16.25 0.53 5.83
CA PRO A 179 16.51 -0.14 4.54
C PRO A 179 15.73 0.48 3.37
N GLY A 180 14.72 1.32 3.62
CA GLY A 180 14.07 2.13 2.57
C GLY A 180 14.97 3.19 1.95
N TRP A 181 16.18 3.39 2.49
CA TRP A 181 17.16 4.35 1.96
C TRP A 181 17.54 4.10 0.50
N PHE A 182 17.85 2.86 0.10
CA PHE A 182 18.17 2.52 -1.30
C PHE A 182 17.08 2.98 -2.26
N THR A 183 15.84 2.71 -1.87
CA THR A 183 14.65 3.11 -2.64
C THR A 183 14.54 4.62 -2.76
N ARG A 184 14.77 5.38 -1.69
CA ARG A 184 14.76 6.85 -1.75
C ARG A 184 15.86 7.39 -2.67
N VAL A 185 17.05 6.79 -2.64
CA VAL A 185 18.16 7.14 -3.56
C VAL A 185 17.78 6.86 -5.01
N PHE A 186 17.19 5.69 -5.31
CA PHE A 186 16.72 5.38 -6.66
C PHE A 186 15.66 6.34 -7.16
N GLU A 187 14.69 6.71 -6.33
CA GLU A 187 13.65 7.66 -6.71
C GLU A 187 14.18 9.07 -6.96
N ALA A 188 15.13 9.52 -6.14
CA ALA A 188 15.79 10.81 -6.28
C ALA A 188 16.73 10.86 -7.49
N ALA A 189 17.39 9.75 -7.83
CA ALA A 189 18.25 9.64 -9.01
C ALA A 189 17.46 9.40 -10.31
N THR A 190 16.15 9.09 -10.24
CA THR A 190 15.36 8.80 -11.45
C THR A 190 15.18 10.06 -12.30
N PRO A 191 15.58 10.07 -13.60
CA PRO A 191 15.36 11.20 -14.47
C PRO A 191 13.88 11.45 -14.70
N THR A 192 13.45 12.68 -14.53
CA THR A 192 12.04 13.10 -14.65
C THR A 192 11.85 14.08 -15.80
N SER A 193 10.73 13.97 -16.50
CA SER A 193 10.33 14.89 -17.58
C SER A 193 9.22 15.84 -17.12
N SER A 194 9.00 16.92 -17.88
CA SER A 194 7.82 17.78 -17.68
C SER A 194 6.52 17.08 -18.11
N PRO A 195 5.39 17.32 -17.41
CA PRO A 195 4.11 16.77 -17.81
C PRO A 195 3.61 17.36 -19.14
N PRO A 196 2.93 16.57 -19.99
CA PRO A 196 2.29 17.10 -21.19
C PRO A 196 1.19 18.10 -20.80
N ARG A 197 1.11 19.22 -21.53
CA ARG A 197 0.24 20.35 -21.17
C ARG A 197 -1.24 20.17 -21.58
N HIS A 198 -1.55 19.31 -22.55
CA HIS A 198 -2.90 19.16 -23.11
C HIS A 198 -3.28 17.70 -23.34
N VAL A 199 -4.54 17.36 -23.06
CA VAL A 199 -5.17 16.09 -23.45
C VAL A 199 -5.98 16.38 -24.72
N GLY A 200 -5.69 15.68 -25.81
CA GLY A 200 -6.43 15.84 -27.07
C GLY A 200 -7.86 15.30 -27.00
N LEU A 201 -8.67 15.60 -28.01
CA LEU A 201 -10.07 15.19 -28.08
C LEU A 201 -10.26 13.69 -28.41
N ASP A 202 -9.26 13.02 -28.98
CA ASP A 202 -9.34 11.60 -29.36
C ASP A 202 -9.22 10.67 -28.12
N PRO A 203 -10.29 9.95 -27.72
CA PRO A 203 -10.26 9.08 -26.55
C PRO A 203 -9.25 7.94 -26.66
N ARG A 204 -8.94 7.48 -27.88
CA ARG A 204 -7.94 6.42 -28.10
C ARG A 204 -6.55 6.86 -27.69
N ARG A 205 -6.28 8.17 -27.67
CA ARG A 205 -4.99 8.76 -27.27
C ARG A 205 -4.99 9.29 -25.84
N TRP A 206 -6.11 9.16 -25.11
CA TRP A 206 -6.18 9.65 -23.74
C TRP A 206 -5.18 8.92 -22.83
N PRO A 207 -4.51 9.66 -21.93
CA PRO A 207 -3.59 9.06 -20.99
C PRO A 207 -4.36 8.23 -19.96
N ALA A 208 -3.74 7.18 -19.43
CA ALA A 208 -4.34 6.24 -18.48
C ALA A 208 -5.02 6.91 -17.28
N TRP A 209 -4.41 7.96 -16.74
CA TRP A 209 -4.94 8.67 -15.58
C TRP A 209 -6.29 9.34 -15.84
N TRP A 210 -6.60 9.70 -17.10
CA TRP A 210 -7.89 10.30 -17.44
C TRP A 210 -9.02 9.28 -17.36
N TRP A 211 -8.78 8.07 -17.87
CA TRP A 211 -9.69 6.94 -17.68
C TRP A 211 -9.88 6.60 -16.21
N GLY A 212 -8.80 6.63 -15.41
CA GLY A 212 -8.88 6.44 -13.97
C GLY A 212 -9.74 7.51 -13.28
N LEU A 213 -9.62 8.78 -13.72
CA LEU A 213 -10.45 9.87 -13.21
C LEU A 213 -11.93 9.72 -13.58
N LEU A 214 -12.26 9.20 -14.77
CA LEU A 214 -13.65 8.94 -15.16
C LEU A 214 -14.28 7.84 -14.30
N VAL A 215 -13.56 6.77 -14.01
CA VAL A 215 -14.01 5.75 -13.04
C VAL A 215 -14.21 6.37 -11.66
N SER A 216 -13.30 7.24 -11.24
CA SER A 216 -13.39 7.95 -9.95
C SER A 216 -14.67 8.77 -9.85
N LEU A 217 -14.95 9.58 -10.87
CA LEU A 217 -16.17 10.38 -10.96
C LEU A 217 -17.41 9.51 -11.02
N GLY A 218 -17.38 8.43 -11.79
CA GLY A 218 -18.45 7.43 -11.87
C GLY A 218 -18.78 6.82 -10.51
N MET A 219 -17.77 6.43 -9.73
CA MET A 219 -17.95 5.91 -8.37
C MET A 219 -18.54 6.94 -7.41
N ILE A 220 -18.11 8.21 -7.49
CA ILE A 220 -18.68 9.29 -6.67
C ILE A 220 -20.15 9.53 -7.04
N VAL A 221 -20.46 9.64 -8.33
CA VAL A 221 -21.84 9.86 -8.81
C VAL A 221 -22.73 8.69 -8.44
N ALA A 222 -22.25 7.45 -8.61
CA ALA A 222 -22.99 6.26 -8.21
C ALA A 222 -23.23 6.21 -6.70
N GLY A 223 -22.23 6.54 -5.87
CA GLY A 223 -22.40 6.64 -4.42
C GLY A 223 -23.37 7.74 -3.99
N LEU A 224 -23.32 8.92 -4.62
CA LEU A 224 -24.31 9.99 -4.41
C LEU A 224 -25.72 9.56 -4.83
N GLY A 225 -25.83 8.84 -5.95
CA GLY A 225 -27.09 8.24 -6.41
C GLY A 225 -27.65 7.24 -5.41
N ALA A 226 -26.82 6.33 -4.89
CA ALA A 226 -27.19 5.37 -3.86
C ALA A 226 -27.66 6.08 -2.56
N ALA A 227 -26.95 7.12 -2.13
CA ALA A 227 -27.38 7.94 -0.99
C ALA A 227 -28.72 8.62 -1.25
N ALA A 228 -28.93 9.21 -2.43
CA ALA A 228 -30.18 9.87 -2.80
C ALA A 228 -31.37 8.89 -2.85
N ILE A 229 -31.16 7.68 -3.39
CA ILE A 229 -32.15 6.60 -3.40
C ILE A 229 -32.49 6.21 -1.96
N THR A 230 -31.48 6.07 -1.10
CA THR A 230 -31.66 5.65 0.29
C THR A 230 -32.38 6.69 1.14
N LEU A 231 -32.13 7.98 0.90
CA LEU A 231 -32.80 9.09 1.59
C LEU A 231 -34.20 9.38 1.04
N GLY A 232 -34.43 9.08 -0.25
CA GLY A 232 -35.71 9.28 -0.91
C GLY A 232 -36.56 8.00 -0.93
N PRO A 233 -36.69 7.32 -2.08
CA PRO A 233 -37.64 6.21 -2.26
C PRO A 233 -37.32 4.96 -1.44
N VAL A 234 -36.08 4.77 -0.98
CA VAL A 234 -35.53 3.57 -0.32
C VAL A 234 -35.52 2.32 -1.20
N LEU A 235 -36.64 2.01 -1.85
CA LEU A 235 -36.83 0.88 -2.76
C LEU A 235 -37.15 1.38 -4.17
N LEU A 236 -36.39 0.89 -5.15
CA LEU A 236 -36.69 1.11 -6.56
C LEU A 236 -37.71 0.09 -7.09
N TRP A 237 -38.08 0.19 -8.36
CA TRP A 237 -39.09 -0.70 -8.96
C TRP A 237 -38.65 -2.16 -8.92
N TYR A 238 -37.40 -2.45 -9.27
CA TYR A 238 -36.84 -3.81 -9.24
C TYR A 238 -36.67 -4.36 -7.81
N ASP A 239 -36.46 -3.48 -6.82
CA ASP A 239 -36.41 -3.90 -5.40
C ASP A 239 -37.79 -4.42 -4.96
N ARG A 240 -38.85 -3.68 -5.33
CA ARG A 240 -40.24 -4.04 -5.06
C ARG A 240 -40.65 -5.32 -5.78
N ASP A 241 -40.27 -5.46 -7.05
CA ASP A 241 -40.55 -6.66 -7.84
C ASP A 241 -39.89 -7.91 -7.24
N PHE A 242 -38.65 -7.77 -6.75
CA PHE A 242 -37.94 -8.86 -6.09
C PHE A 242 -38.58 -9.22 -4.75
N LEU A 243 -38.78 -8.23 -3.88
CA LEU A 243 -39.37 -8.43 -2.56
C LEU A 243 -40.84 -8.88 -2.61
N GLY A 244 -41.56 -8.53 -3.67
CA GLY A 244 -43.01 -8.71 -3.77
C GLY A 244 -43.79 -7.81 -2.80
N MET A 245 -43.15 -6.78 -2.25
CA MET A 245 -43.71 -5.89 -1.24
C MET A 245 -43.29 -4.42 -1.47
N GLY A 246 -44.16 -3.50 -1.10
CA GLY A 246 -43.91 -2.07 -1.04
C GLY A 246 -43.25 -1.62 0.27
N LEU A 247 -42.90 -0.32 0.34
CA LEU A 247 -42.28 0.27 1.51
C LEU A 247 -43.21 0.27 2.74
N ASP A 248 -44.50 0.56 2.54
CA ASP A 248 -45.50 0.59 3.60
C ASP A 248 -45.73 -0.80 4.21
N GLU A 249 -45.74 -1.84 3.36
CA GLU A 249 -45.84 -3.24 3.79
C GLU A 249 -44.59 -3.67 4.56
N LEU A 250 -43.40 -3.23 4.13
CA LEU A 250 -42.15 -3.48 4.84
C LEU A 250 -42.14 -2.81 6.22
N HIS A 251 -42.67 -1.59 6.31
CA HIS A 251 -42.78 -0.86 7.56
C HIS A 251 -43.84 -1.47 8.51
N ALA A 252 -44.94 -1.97 7.96
CA ALA A 252 -45.97 -2.69 8.71
C ALA A 252 -45.47 -4.05 9.22
N LEU A 253 -44.62 -4.74 8.46
CA LEU A 253 -43.96 -5.97 8.88
C LEU A 253 -43.03 -5.70 10.07
N ASN A 254 -42.19 -4.68 9.95
CA ASN A 254 -41.32 -4.24 11.03
C ASN A 254 -40.86 -2.79 10.83
N HIS A 255 -41.25 -1.92 11.76
CA HIS A 255 -40.91 -0.49 11.73
C HIS A 255 -39.39 -0.19 11.73
N HIS A 256 -38.55 -1.11 12.24
CA HIS A 256 -37.09 -0.99 12.25
C HIS A 256 -36.41 -1.44 10.95
N LEU A 257 -37.12 -2.17 10.08
CA LEU A 257 -36.52 -2.77 8.89
C LEU A 257 -36.12 -1.73 7.84
N VAL A 258 -36.96 -0.71 7.62
CA VAL A 258 -36.62 0.40 6.71
C VAL A 258 -35.43 1.22 7.21
N PRO A 259 -35.38 1.67 8.48
CA PRO A 259 -34.18 2.27 9.07
C PRO A 259 -32.94 1.38 8.96
N PHE A 260 -33.08 0.07 9.16
CA PHE A 260 -32.00 -0.89 8.99
C PHE A 260 -31.51 -0.91 7.53
N LEU A 261 -32.36 -1.06 6.52
CA LEU A 261 -31.90 -1.02 5.12
C LEU A 261 -31.22 0.31 4.77
N ARG A 262 -31.67 1.43 5.35
CA ARG A 262 -31.05 2.73 5.15
C ARG A 262 -29.63 2.82 5.70
N HIS A 263 -29.35 2.19 6.85
CA HIS A 263 -28.03 2.24 7.46
C HIS A 263 -26.96 1.55 6.61
N ASP A 264 -27.28 0.34 6.11
CA ASP A 264 -26.40 -0.43 5.23
C ASP A 264 -26.13 0.31 3.93
N ARG A 265 -27.18 0.84 3.28
CA ARG A 265 -27.05 1.54 1.99
C ARG A 265 -26.34 2.89 2.10
N ILE A 266 -26.52 3.65 3.18
CA ILE A 266 -25.76 4.89 3.43
C ILE A 266 -24.28 4.58 3.70
N ALA A 267 -23.97 3.53 4.47
CA ALA A 267 -22.60 3.10 4.70
C ALA A 267 -21.90 2.64 3.40
N MET A 268 -22.63 1.92 2.54
CA MET A 268 -22.18 1.53 1.21
C MET A 268 -21.95 2.73 0.30
N ALA A 269 -22.90 3.68 0.24
CA ALA A 269 -22.75 4.92 -0.52
C ALA A 269 -21.51 5.73 -0.09
N GLY A 270 -21.27 5.86 1.22
CA GLY A 270 -20.08 6.50 1.77
C GLY A 270 -18.78 5.81 1.31
N THR A 271 -18.75 4.48 1.36
CA THR A 271 -17.62 3.68 0.86
C THR A 271 -17.38 3.87 -0.64
N MET A 272 -18.44 3.91 -1.46
CA MET A 272 -18.31 4.17 -2.90
C MET A 272 -17.69 5.54 -3.20
N ILE A 273 -18.12 6.58 -2.49
CA ILE A 273 -17.55 7.92 -2.62
C ILE A 273 -16.08 7.91 -2.15
N ALA A 274 -15.76 7.23 -1.05
CA ALA A 274 -14.40 7.08 -0.56
C ALA A 274 -13.48 6.38 -1.59
N ILE A 275 -13.94 5.30 -2.24
CA ILE A 275 -13.22 4.64 -3.35
C ILE A 275 -12.98 5.64 -4.49
N GLY A 276 -14.01 6.38 -4.90
CA GLY A 276 -13.89 7.38 -5.94
C GLY A 276 -12.86 8.47 -5.61
N VAL A 277 -12.81 8.94 -4.37
CA VAL A 277 -11.79 9.89 -3.89
C VAL A 277 -10.38 9.29 -3.92
N LEU A 278 -10.21 8.05 -3.46
CA LEU A 278 -8.92 7.34 -3.49
C LEU A 278 -8.44 7.14 -4.93
N TYR A 279 -9.34 6.78 -5.83
CA TYR A 279 -9.07 6.58 -7.25
C TYR A 279 -8.72 7.89 -7.94
N ALA A 280 -9.39 9.00 -7.60
CA ALA A 280 -9.03 10.32 -8.12
C ALA A 280 -7.62 10.72 -7.68
N GLY A 281 -7.28 10.45 -6.41
CA GLY A 281 -5.94 10.63 -5.86
C GLY A 281 -4.88 9.81 -6.59
N LEU A 282 -5.09 8.50 -6.73
CA LEU A 282 -4.19 7.60 -7.44
C LEU A 282 -4.03 7.97 -8.91
N ALA A 283 -5.11 8.37 -9.58
CA ALA A 283 -5.09 8.79 -10.97
C ALA A 283 -4.30 10.10 -11.15
N VAL A 284 -4.69 11.17 -10.45
CA VAL A 284 -4.15 12.52 -10.65
C VAL A 284 -2.80 12.73 -9.94
N GLY A 285 -2.65 12.22 -8.72
CA GLY A 285 -1.42 12.34 -7.93
C GLY A 285 -0.39 11.25 -8.20
N GLY A 286 -0.83 10.09 -8.69
CA GLY A 286 0.00 8.93 -8.96
C GLY A 286 0.28 8.68 -10.45
N ILE A 287 -0.70 8.08 -11.14
CA ILE A 287 -0.60 7.62 -12.54
C ILE A 287 -0.21 8.77 -13.47
N ARG A 288 -0.84 9.94 -13.31
CA ARG A 288 -0.52 11.13 -14.11
C ARG A 288 0.95 11.52 -14.01
N ARG A 289 1.57 11.35 -12.84
CA ARG A 289 2.97 11.69 -12.56
C ARG A 289 3.95 10.56 -12.91
N GLY A 290 3.47 9.47 -13.50
CA GLY A 290 4.30 8.33 -13.92
C GLY A 290 4.61 7.32 -12.81
N TRP A 291 3.98 7.43 -11.63
CA TRP A 291 4.21 6.48 -10.54
C TRP A 291 3.62 5.10 -10.89
N GLY A 292 4.49 4.14 -11.24
CA GLY A 292 4.06 2.78 -11.58
C GLY A 292 3.29 2.08 -10.46
N TRP A 293 3.70 2.28 -9.20
CA TRP A 293 3.02 1.72 -8.04
C TRP A 293 1.58 2.24 -7.86
N ALA A 294 1.26 3.45 -8.33
CA ALA A 294 -0.08 4.01 -8.19
C ALA A 294 -1.06 3.28 -9.13
N ARG A 295 -0.60 2.93 -10.33
CA ARG A 295 -1.35 2.06 -11.25
C ARG A 295 -1.57 0.67 -10.66
N GLU A 296 -0.56 0.09 -10.02
CA GLU A 296 -0.69 -1.22 -9.35
C GLU A 296 -1.67 -1.17 -8.16
N ALA A 297 -1.64 -0.10 -7.35
CA ALA A 297 -2.58 0.10 -6.26
C ALA A 297 -4.02 0.21 -6.76
N TYR A 298 -4.22 0.98 -7.83
CA TYR A 298 -5.49 1.15 -8.52
C TYR A 298 -6.00 -0.19 -9.08
N LEU A 299 -5.13 -0.95 -9.75
CA LEU A 299 -5.42 -2.26 -10.32
C LEU A 299 -5.81 -3.28 -9.24
N ALA A 300 -5.03 -3.37 -8.16
CA ALA A 300 -5.28 -4.32 -7.08
C ALA A 300 -6.61 -4.05 -6.36
N SER A 301 -6.92 -2.77 -6.09
CA SER A 301 -8.20 -2.38 -5.51
C SER A 301 -9.38 -2.70 -6.45
N GLY A 302 -9.25 -2.38 -7.74
CA GLY A 302 -10.33 -2.64 -8.70
C GLY A 302 -10.58 -4.11 -8.97
N TRP A 303 -9.54 -4.97 -8.94
CA TRP A 303 -9.72 -6.43 -9.04
C TRP A 303 -10.40 -7.06 -7.83
N ILE A 304 -10.53 -6.34 -6.72
CA ILE A 304 -11.37 -6.76 -5.59
C ILE A 304 -12.78 -6.20 -5.76
N GLY A 305 -12.89 -4.92 -6.13
CA GLY A 305 -14.17 -4.23 -6.25
C GLY A 305 -15.05 -4.76 -7.39
N PHE A 306 -14.54 -4.85 -8.63
CA PHE A 306 -15.36 -5.23 -9.79
C PHE A 306 -15.93 -6.65 -9.72
N PRO A 307 -15.18 -7.69 -9.29
CA PRO A 307 -15.73 -9.03 -9.14
C PRO A 307 -16.74 -9.17 -8.00
N SER A 308 -16.89 -8.18 -7.11
CA SER A 308 -17.91 -8.26 -6.04
C SER A 308 -19.34 -8.31 -6.59
N LEU A 309 -19.58 -7.86 -7.83
CA LEU A 309 -20.83 -8.09 -8.56
C LEU A 309 -21.19 -9.59 -8.64
N LEU A 310 -20.21 -10.49 -8.68
CA LEU A 310 -20.45 -11.93 -8.74
C LEU A 310 -21.10 -12.48 -7.47
N TYR A 311 -21.02 -11.79 -6.34
CA TYR A 311 -21.77 -12.16 -5.14
C TYR A 311 -23.27 -12.19 -5.43
N PHE A 312 -23.75 -11.30 -6.31
CA PHE A 312 -25.17 -11.16 -6.63
C PHE A 312 -25.74 -12.36 -7.39
N LEU A 313 -24.89 -13.11 -8.12
CA LEU A 313 -25.30 -14.36 -8.77
C LEU A 313 -25.69 -15.43 -7.74
N GLY A 314 -25.03 -15.44 -6.57
CA GLY A 314 -25.33 -16.40 -5.50
C GLY A 314 -26.68 -16.16 -4.81
N PHE A 315 -27.19 -14.93 -4.84
CA PHE A 315 -28.42 -14.53 -4.15
C PHE A 315 -29.67 -14.54 -5.05
N GLY A 316 -29.49 -14.72 -6.36
CA GLY A 316 -30.60 -14.68 -7.32
C GLY A 316 -31.17 -13.27 -7.56
N PHE A 317 -30.50 -12.22 -7.10
CA PHE A 317 -30.88 -10.83 -7.27
C PHE A 317 -29.74 -10.03 -7.90
N LEU A 318 -29.80 -9.89 -9.23
CA LEU A 318 -28.86 -9.06 -9.97
C LEU A 318 -29.40 -7.63 -10.08
N GLU A 319 -28.88 -6.73 -9.25
CA GLU A 319 -29.35 -5.36 -9.13
C GLU A 319 -29.03 -4.56 -10.42
N PRO A 320 -30.05 -4.04 -11.15
CA PRO A 320 -29.86 -3.42 -12.46
C PRO A 320 -28.96 -2.16 -12.45
N LEU A 321 -29.06 -1.30 -11.44
CA LEU A 321 -28.29 -0.06 -11.37
C LEU A 321 -26.81 -0.35 -11.11
N HIS A 322 -26.49 -1.21 -10.13
CA HIS A 322 -25.11 -1.62 -9.87
C HIS A 322 -24.50 -2.36 -11.06
N THR A 323 -25.29 -3.18 -11.75
CA THR A 323 -24.87 -3.84 -12.99
C THR A 323 -24.53 -2.80 -14.07
N ALA A 324 -25.40 -1.81 -14.29
CA ALA A 324 -25.17 -0.75 -15.25
C ALA A 324 -23.92 0.08 -14.93
N VAL A 325 -23.73 0.47 -13.66
CA VAL A 325 -22.53 1.17 -13.17
C VAL A 325 -21.29 0.30 -13.43
N THR A 326 -21.32 -0.98 -13.07
CA THR A 326 -20.19 -1.90 -13.27
C THR A 326 -19.82 -2.04 -14.75
N VAL A 327 -20.79 -2.31 -15.61
CA VAL A 327 -20.59 -2.47 -17.06
C VAL A 327 -20.05 -1.18 -17.69
N MET A 328 -20.48 -0.01 -17.22
CA MET A 328 -19.99 1.27 -17.71
C MET A 328 -18.56 1.57 -17.24
N LEU A 329 -18.24 1.33 -15.97
CA LEU A 329 -16.95 1.70 -15.38
C LEU A 329 -15.84 0.67 -15.64
N PHE A 330 -16.17 -0.60 -15.84
CA PHE A 330 -15.17 -1.66 -16.01
C PHE A 330 -14.27 -1.48 -17.24
N PRO A 331 -14.78 -1.15 -18.45
CA PRO A 331 -13.92 -0.85 -19.59
C PRO A 331 -12.98 0.34 -19.33
N MET A 332 -13.45 1.37 -18.63
CA MET A 332 -12.63 2.52 -18.25
C MET A 332 -11.54 2.12 -17.25
N PHE A 333 -11.84 1.24 -16.29
CA PHE A 333 -10.86 0.67 -15.38
C PHE A 333 -9.77 -0.12 -16.11
N LEU A 334 -10.14 -0.93 -17.11
CA LEU A 334 -9.17 -1.63 -17.95
C LEU A 334 -8.29 -0.64 -18.73
N LEU A 335 -8.85 0.42 -19.31
CA LEU A 335 -8.07 1.44 -20.01
C LEU A 335 -7.14 2.23 -19.09
N ALA A 336 -7.55 2.46 -17.84
CA ALA A 336 -6.73 3.11 -16.82
C ALA A 336 -5.54 2.25 -16.36
N THR A 337 -5.67 0.93 -16.45
CA THR A 337 -4.66 0.00 -15.94
C THR A 337 -3.94 -0.78 -17.02
N TRP A 338 -4.36 -0.79 -18.28
CA TRP A 338 -3.64 -1.53 -19.32
C TRP A 338 -2.36 -0.81 -19.73
N ARG A 339 -2.42 0.51 -19.95
CA ARG A 339 -1.29 1.26 -20.52
C ARG A 339 -0.13 1.35 -19.55
N ALA A 340 1.09 1.28 -20.09
CA ALA A 340 2.31 1.50 -19.31
C ALA A 340 2.30 2.89 -18.67
N PRO A 341 2.86 3.06 -17.46
CA PRO A 341 2.98 4.37 -16.84
C PRO A 341 3.70 5.35 -17.76
N ASN A 342 3.29 6.61 -17.72
CA ASN A 342 4.03 7.68 -18.38
C ASN A 342 5.46 7.75 -17.85
N ARG A 343 6.37 8.37 -18.61
CA ARG A 343 7.71 8.71 -18.12
C ARG A 343 7.59 9.41 -16.75
N PRO A 344 8.50 9.13 -15.79
CA PRO A 344 8.53 9.80 -14.49
C PRO A 344 8.39 11.32 -14.63
N GLN A 345 7.44 11.90 -13.90
CA GLN A 345 7.15 13.35 -13.88
C GLN A 345 7.03 13.86 -12.43
N TRP A 346 7.48 13.08 -11.46
CA TRP A 346 7.51 13.49 -10.06
C TRP A 346 8.70 14.38 -9.77
N THR A 347 8.68 15.00 -8.60
CA THR A 347 9.79 15.75 -8.04
C THR A 347 10.01 15.22 -6.63
N VAL A 348 11.26 14.97 -6.26
CA VAL A 348 11.59 14.49 -4.92
C VAL A 348 11.98 15.69 -4.07
N MET A 349 11.26 15.89 -2.95
CA MET A 349 11.67 16.89 -1.98
C MET A 349 12.95 16.42 -1.25
N PRO A 350 13.88 17.34 -0.94
CA PRO A 350 15.04 17.01 -0.11
C PRO A 350 14.63 16.46 1.26
N ASP A 351 15.58 15.77 1.91
CA ASP A 351 15.41 15.27 3.27
C ASP A 351 15.00 16.39 4.23
N GLY A 352 14.14 16.04 5.19
CA GLY A 352 13.57 16.96 6.16
C GLY A 352 14.02 16.71 7.58
N PRO A 353 13.48 17.48 8.54
CA PRO A 353 13.71 17.22 9.95
C PRO A 353 13.36 15.77 10.31
N GLU A 354 14.32 15.05 10.88
CA GLU A 354 14.17 13.62 11.17
C GLU A 354 13.03 13.33 12.15
N GLY A 355 12.75 14.26 13.07
CA GLY A 355 11.61 14.17 13.99
C GLY A 355 10.27 14.15 13.26
N GLU A 356 10.12 14.91 12.18
CA GLU A 356 8.89 14.91 11.36
C GLU A 356 8.74 13.60 10.60
N ARG A 357 9.84 13.10 10.01
CA ARG A 357 9.84 11.80 9.32
C ARG A 357 9.44 10.67 10.26
N ARG A 358 10.00 10.61 11.47
CA ARG A 358 9.68 9.56 12.45
C ARG A 358 8.22 9.59 12.87
N LYS A 359 7.66 10.77 13.16
CA LYS A 359 6.22 10.92 13.45
C LYS A 359 5.37 10.45 12.27
N ALA A 360 5.75 10.85 11.05
CA ALA A 360 5.05 10.42 9.85
C ALA A 360 5.12 8.91 9.63
N LEU A 361 6.24 8.24 9.95
CA LEU A 361 6.35 6.77 9.87
C LEU A 361 5.45 6.05 10.89
N VAL A 362 5.26 6.62 12.09
CA VAL A 362 4.26 6.13 13.05
C VAL A 362 2.86 6.26 12.47
N GLY A 363 2.52 7.43 11.90
CA GLY A 363 1.26 7.64 11.20
C GLY A 363 1.06 6.67 10.03
N GLN A 364 2.13 6.38 9.27
CA GLN A 364 2.10 5.40 8.18
C GLN A 364 1.72 4.01 8.68
N LEU A 365 2.34 3.55 9.78
CA LEU A 365 2.03 2.26 10.39
C LEU A 365 0.57 2.20 10.86
N MET A 366 0.08 3.25 11.52
CA MET A 366 -1.32 3.33 11.96
C MET A 366 -2.30 3.27 10.79
N MET A 367 -1.99 3.94 9.68
CA MET A 367 -2.83 3.91 8.48
C MET A 367 -2.84 2.52 7.81
N LEU A 368 -1.68 1.84 7.80
CA LEU A 368 -1.58 0.45 7.32
C LEU A 368 -2.39 -0.51 8.18
N CYS A 369 -2.29 -0.38 9.51
CA CYS A 369 -3.12 -1.15 10.45
C CYS A 369 -4.61 -0.87 10.22
N THR A 370 -5.00 0.39 10.05
CA THR A 370 -6.40 0.77 9.78
C THR A 370 -6.90 0.13 8.49
N GLY A 371 -6.16 0.26 7.39
CA GLY A 371 -6.53 -0.38 6.13
C GLY A 371 -6.59 -1.91 6.23
N ALA A 372 -5.66 -2.55 6.94
CA ALA A 372 -5.71 -4.00 7.17
C ALA A 372 -6.94 -4.41 7.99
N SER A 373 -7.29 -3.66 9.03
CA SER A 373 -8.51 -3.88 9.83
C SER A 373 -9.78 -3.69 9.00
N LEU A 374 -9.85 -2.67 8.14
CA LEU A 374 -10.98 -2.47 7.22
C LEU A 374 -11.09 -3.62 6.21
N PHE A 375 -9.97 -4.15 5.72
CA PHE A 375 -9.97 -5.30 4.82
C PHE A 375 -10.54 -6.54 5.52
N ILE A 376 -10.08 -6.82 6.75
CA ILE A 376 -10.58 -7.93 7.57
C ILE A 376 -12.08 -7.73 7.86
N GLY A 377 -12.50 -6.51 8.24
CA GLY A 377 -13.90 -6.18 8.47
C GLY A 377 -14.76 -6.41 7.23
N GLY A 378 -14.31 -5.94 6.05
CA GLY A 378 -15.00 -6.17 4.78
C GLY A 378 -15.10 -7.65 4.43
N ALA A 379 -14.05 -8.43 4.65
CA ALA A 379 -14.07 -9.88 4.44
C ALA A 379 -15.05 -10.58 5.39
N VAL A 380 -15.06 -10.22 6.68
CA VAL A 380 -16.01 -10.75 7.66
C VAL A 380 -17.44 -10.42 7.27
N VAL A 381 -17.74 -9.17 6.91
CA VAL A 381 -19.08 -8.77 6.49
C VAL A 381 -19.51 -9.46 5.20
N SER A 382 -18.60 -9.64 4.23
CA SER A 382 -18.90 -10.42 3.02
C SER A 382 -19.17 -11.90 3.34
N VAL A 383 -18.41 -12.53 4.25
CA VAL A 383 -18.64 -13.93 4.65
C VAL A 383 -19.96 -14.06 5.40
N VAL A 384 -20.22 -13.20 6.39
CA VAL A 384 -21.50 -13.19 7.13
C VAL A 384 -22.66 -12.97 6.17
N GLY A 385 -22.54 -12.03 5.22
CA GLY A 385 -23.54 -11.80 4.18
C GLY A 385 -23.79 -13.01 3.28
N LEU A 386 -22.83 -13.94 3.16
CA LEU A 386 -22.97 -15.18 2.39
C LEU A 386 -23.42 -16.39 3.22
N THR A 387 -23.39 -16.32 4.55
CA THR A 387 -23.72 -17.43 5.47
C THR A 387 -24.96 -17.14 6.31
N ASP A 388 -24.79 -16.40 7.41
CA ASP A 388 -25.77 -16.25 8.48
C ASP A 388 -26.64 -15.00 8.28
N VAL A 389 -26.19 -14.09 7.40
CA VAL A 389 -26.80 -12.81 6.99
C VAL A 389 -26.91 -11.78 8.12
N PHE A 390 -27.31 -12.19 9.32
CA PHE A 390 -27.49 -11.37 10.50
C PHE A 390 -26.44 -11.66 11.57
N VAL A 391 -25.95 -10.60 12.22
CA VAL A 391 -25.21 -10.69 13.48
C VAL A 391 -26.18 -10.49 14.65
N PRO A 392 -25.85 -10.94 15.88
CA PRO A 392 -26.76 -10.86 17.01
C PRO A 392 -27.32 -9.46 17.30
N SER A 393 -26.51 -8.42 17.11
CA SER A 393 -26.94 -7.02 17.29
C SER A 393 -28.01 -6.59 16.28
N ASP A 394 -28.05 -7.19 15.08
CA ASP A 394 -29.10 -6.90 14.09
C ASP A 394 -30.45 -7.43 14.55
N LEU A 395 -30.48 -8.67 15.04
CA LEU A 395 -31.71 -9.33 15.49
C LEU A 395 -32.27 -8.63 16.74
N VAL A 396 -31.39 -8.14 17.62
CA VAL A 396 -31.78 -7.29 18.76
C VAL A 396 -32.38 -5.97 18.28
N PHE A 397 -31.77 -5.31 17.28
CA PHE A 397 -32.29 -4.05 16.74
C PHE A 397 -33.63 -4.23 16.01
N LEU A 398 -33.75 -5.29 15.21
CA LEU A 398 -34.97 -5.62 14.49
C LEU A 398 -36.05 -6.19 15.43
N ASN A 399 -35.69 -6.68 16.63
CA ASN A 399 -36.59 -7.33 17.56
C ASN A 399 -37.36 -8.51 16.91
N VAL A 400 -36.65 -9.33 16.13
CA VAL A 400 -37.17 -10.51 15.44
C VAL A 400 -36.15 -11.65 15.47
N GLU A 401 -36.64 -12.88 15.38
CA GLU A 401 -35.81 -14.05 15.08
C GLU A 401 -35.59 -14.15 13.56
N ALA A 402 -34.45 -14.68 13.14
CA ALA A 402 -34.05 -14.69 11.71
C ALA A 402 -34.97 -15.55 10.83
N ASP A 403 -35.55 -16.61 11.39
CA ASP A 403 -36.49 -17.54 10.72
C ASP A 403 -37.89 -16.95 10.51
N ALA A 404 -38.22 -15.87 11.22
CA ALA A 404 -39.47 -15.13 11.05
C ALA A 404 -39.49 -14.25 9.79
N LEU A 405 -38.34 -14.04 9.14
CA LEU A 405 -38.21 -13.21 7.95
C LEU A 405 -38.35 -14.02 6.66
N SER A 406 -38.96 -13.42 5.63
CA SER A 406 -39.13 -14.10 4.34
C SER A 406 -37.77 -14.38 3.68
N PRO A 407 -37.57 -15.54 3.01
CA PRO A 407 -36.30 -15.85 2.35
C PRO A 407 -35.86 -14.81 1.32
N ARG A 408 -36.82 -14.12 0.68
CA ARG A 408 -36.54 -13.04 -0.26
C ARG A 408 -35.96 -11.81 0.43
N LEU A 409 -36.50 -11.42 1.59
CA LEU A 409 -35.97 -10.33 2.38
C LEU A 409 -34.57 -10.64 2.93
N VAL A 410 -34.35 -11.87 3.39
CA VAL A 410 -33.03 -12.33 3.84
C VAL A 410 -32.01 -12.25 2.70
N SER A 411 -32.37 -12.75 1.50
CA SER A 411 -31.50 -12.65 0.32
C SER A 411 -31.21 -11.20 -0.11
N PHE A 412 -32.19 -10.31 0.04
CA PHE A 412 -32.04 -8.88 -0.24
C PHE A 412 -31.04 -8.19 0.72
N ILE A 413 -31.12 -8.49 2.02
CA ILE A 413 -30.18 -7.96 3.02
C ILE A 413 -28.78 -8.56 2.81
N ALA A 414 -28.71 -9.86 2.52
CA ALA A 414 -27.47 -10.57 2.20
C ALA A 414 -26.73 -9.92 1.02
N HIS A 415 -27.47 -9.56 -0.04
CA HIS A 415 -26.95 -8.83 -1.20
C HIS A 415 -26.28 -7.51 -0.78
N ASP A 416 -27.00 -6.66 -0.03
CA ASP A 416 -26.51 -5.34 0.36
C ASP A 416 -25.22 -5.46 1.22
N ARG A 417 -25.16 -6.44 2.12
CA ARG A 417 -23.99 -6.71 2.97
C ARG A 417 -22.80 -7.26 2.20
N ALA A 418 -23.01 -8.24 1.34
CA ALA A 418 -21.95 -8.81 0.54
C ALA A 418 -21.33 -7.74 -0.38
N GLY A 419 -22.16 -6.92 -1.02
CA GLY A 419 -21.74 -5.78 -1.84
C GLY A 419 -20.96 -4.73 -1.03
N PHE A 420 -21.45 -4.37 0.16
CA PHE A 420 -20.75 -3.47 1.08
C PHE A 420 -19.37 -4.01 1.49
N GLY A 421 -19.29 -5.28 1.89
CA GLY A 421 -18.02 -5.91 2.27
C GLY A 421 -17.01 -5.94 1.12
N GLY A 422 -17.47 -6.22 -0.12
CA GLY A 422 -16.65 -6.16 -1.33
C GLY A 422 -16.07 -4.76 -1.59
N ALA A 423 -16.92 -3.74 -1.51
CA ALA A 423 -16.51 -2.34 -1.64
C ALA A 423 -15.52 -1.93 -0.51
N LEU A 424 -15.78 -2.36 0.72
CA LEU A 424 -14.92 -2.05 1.87
C LEU A 424 -13.53 -2.68 1.71
N MET A 425 -13.44 -3.93 1.25
CA MET A 425 -12.17 -4.58 0.93
C MET A 425 -11.42 -3.84 -0.19
N ALA A 426 -12.11 -3.40 -1.24
CA ALA A 426 -11.51 -2.63 -2.31
C ALA A 426 -10.93 -1.30 -1.80
N ALA A 427 -11.70 -0.54 -1.02
CA ALA A 427 -11.25 0.71 -0.39
C ALA A 427 -10.04 0.47 0.53
N ALA A 428 -10.09 -0.59 1.34
CA ALA A 428 -9.04 -0.98 2.25
C ALA A 428 -7.71 -1.27 1.54
N VAL A 429 -7.74 -2.01 0.42
CA VAL A 429 -6.53 -2.25 -0.39
C VAL A 429 -5.98 -0.97 -0.99
N ALA A 430 -6.83 -0.08 -1.50
CA ALA A 430 -6.37 1.23 -1.98
C ALA A 430 -5.70 2.04 -0.86
N ILE A 431 -6.28 2.06 0.34
CA ILE A 431 -5.72 2.73 1.53
C ILE A 431 -4.37 2.13 1.92
N VAL A 432 -4.27 0.81 2.03
CA VAL A 432 -3.04 0.10 2.41
C VAL A 432 -1.94 0.40 1.41
N LEU A 433 -2.19 0.24 0.12
CA LEU A 433 -1.17 0.40 -0.92
C LEU A 433 -0.76 1.86 -1.12
N LEU A 434 -1.72 2.79 -1.06
CA LEU A 434 -1.43 4.23 -1.06
C LEU A 434 -0.57 4.62 0.15
N SER A 435 -0.88 4.08 1.33
CA SER A 435 -0.10 4.34 2.56
C SER A 435 1.27 3.68 2.52
N ALA A 436 1.38 2.45 2.02
CA ALA A 436 2.64 1.70 1.93
C ALA A 436 3.60 2.36 0.94
N TRP A 437 3.10 2.82 -0.20
CA TRP A 437 3.94 3.23 -1.33
C TRP A 437 3.95 4.73 -1.60
N GLY A 438 2.94 5.48 -1.18
CA GLY A 438 2.79 6.91 -1.42
C GLY A 438 3.47 7.83 -0.40
N TRP A 439 3.93 7.30 0.74
CA TRP A 439 4.37 8.09 1.89
C TRP A 439 5.72 8.79 1.68
N ARG A 440 5.70 9.94 0.99
CA ARG A 440 6.89 10.76 0.72
C ARG A 440 6.67 12.20 1.16
N ARG A 441 7.77 12.87 1.50
CA ARG A 441 7.76 14.28 1.89
C ARG A 441 7.21 15.15 0.75
N GLY A 442 6.26 16.03 1.06
CA GLY A 442 5.65 16.94 0.09
C GLY A 442 4.56 16.35 -0.79
N GLU A 443 4.29 15.04 -0.69
CA GLU A 443 3.20 14.39 -1.42
C GLU A 443 1.83 14.63 -0.76
N SER A 444 1.44 15.91 -0.69
CA SER A 444 0.23 16.36 0.01
C SER A 444 -1.06 15.74 -0.53
N TRP A 445 -1.09 15.32 -1.79
CA TRP A 445 -2.23 14.63 -2.38
C TRP A 445 -2.52 13.30 -1.68
N VAL A 446 -1.50 12.60 -1.17
CA VAL A 446 -1.67 11.36 -0.40
C VAL A 446 -2.45 11.65 0.88
N TRP A 447 -2.07 12.73 1.58
CA TRP A 447 -2.75 13.17 2.80
C TRP A 447 -4.20 13.55 2.51
N TRP A 448 -4.46 14.36 1.48
CA TRP A 448 -5.82 14.80 1.13
C TRP A 448 -6.71 13.67 0.63
N SER A 449 -6.19 12.74 -0.17
CA SER A 449 -6.95 11.57 -0.62
C SER A 449 -7.36 10.69 0.55
N LEU A 450 -6.45 10.40 1.49
CA LEU A 450 -6.76 9.61 2.68
C LEU A 450 -7.70 10.34 3.63
N ALA A 451 -7.52 11.65 3.83
CA ALA A 451 -8.38 12.46 4.69
C ALA A 451 -9.81 12.54 4.15
N ALA A 452 -9.97 12.86 2.86
CA ALA A 452 -11.30 12.92 2.24
C ALA A 452 -11.96 11.54 2.19
N ALA A 453 -11.21 10.47 1.88
CA ALA A 453 -11.74 9.11 1.94
C ALA A 453 -12.19 8.71 3.35
N ALA A 454 -11.45 9.10 4.39
CA ALA A 454 -11.84 8.87 5.77
C ALA A 454 -13.13 9.62 6.16
N VAL A 455 -13.27 10.87 5.72
CA VAL A 455 -14.51 11.64 5.93
C VAL A 455 -15.70 10.95 5.27
N PHE A 456 -15.60 10.62 3.97
CA PHE A 456 -16.73 9.99 3.27
C PHE A 456 -16.99 8.53 3.69
N GLY A 457 -15.97 7.81 4.16
CA GLY A 457 -16.12 6.45 4.65
C GLY A 457 -16.72 6.38 6.06
N PHE A 458 -16.24 7.20 7.01
CA PHE A 458 -16.67 7.11 8.41
C PHE A 458 -17.85 8.01 8.76
N LEU A 459 -17.93 9.24 8.22
CA LEU A 459 -18.95 10.19 8.66
C LEU A 459 -20.38 9.73 8.35
N PRO A 460 -20.72 9.24 7.13
CA PRO A 460 -22.06 8.74 6.86
C PRO A 460 -22.43 7.55 7.75
N ALA A 461 -21.47 6.64 8.00
CA ALA A 461 -21.68 5.50 8.88
C ALA A 461 -22.01 5.93 10.31
N VAL A 462 -21.24 6.85 10.90
CA VAL A 462 -21.49 7.34 12.27
C VAL A 462 -22.83 8.08 12.35
N LEU A 463 -23.12 8.95 11.38
CA LEU A 463 -24.35 9.75 11.38
C LEU A 463 -25.59 8.88 11.24
N VAL A 464 -25.60 7.91 10.31
CA VAL A 464 -26.80 7.08 10.09
C VAL A 464 -27.11 6.22 11.31
N HIS A 465 -26.10 5.60 11.93
CA HIS A 465 -26.30 4.81 13.16
C HIS A 465 -26.85 5.66 14.31
N GLY A 466 -26.40 6.91 14.44
CA GLY A 466 -26.95 7.85 15.41
C GLY A 466 -28.40 8.23 15.13
N VAL A 467 -28.75 8.49 13.86
CA VAL A 467 -30.10 8.87 13.44
C VAL A 467 -31.11 7.73 13.61
N ILE A 468 -30.70 6.49 13.34
CA ILE A 468 -31.59 5.32 13.46
C ILE A 468 -31.58 4.67 14.84
N HIS A 469 -30.81 5.22 15.79
CA HIS A 469 -30.61 4.67 17.13
C HIS A 469 -30.03 3.25 17.17
N TYR A 470 -29.28 2.86 16.13
CA TYR A 470 -28.55 1.59 16.11
C TYR A 470 -27.16 1.79 16.72
N THR A 471 -27.12 1.94 18.05
CA THR A 471 -25.93 2.40 18.78
C THR A 471 -25.27 1.31 19.62
N ASP A 472 -25.35 0.05 19.20
CA ASP A 472 -24.64 -1.03 19.89
C ASP A 472 -23.12 -0.74 19.94
N PHE A 473 -22.55 -0.89 21.13
CA PHE A 473 -21.16 -0.50 21.36
C PHE A 473 -20.19 -1.41 20.61
N LEU A 474 -20.41 -2.72 20.60
CA LEU A 474 -19.51 -3.67 19.94
C LEU A 474 -19.57 -3.50 18.42
N HIS A 475 -20.75 -3.19 17.89
CA HIS A 475 -20.98 -2.89 16.49
C HIS A 475 -20.27 -1.61 16.03
N LEU A 476 -20.33 -0.53 16.83
CA LEU A 476 -19.72 0.76 16.48
C LEU A 476 -18.25 0.91 16.90
N ALA A 477 -17.76 0.09 17.83
CA ALA A 477 -16.38 0.18 18.33
C ALA A 477 -15.32 0.13 17.21
N PRO A 478 -15.41 -0.76 16.18
CA PRO A 478 -14.47 -0.76 15.06
C PRO A 478 -14.48 0.56 14.27
N VAL A 479 -15.64 1.19 14.10
CA VAL A 479 -15.79 2.47 13.39
C VAL A 479 -15.10 3.58 14.17
N PHE A 480 -15.38 3.70 15.47
CA PHE A 480 -14.74 4.72 16.31
C PHE A 480 -13.22 4.52 16.43
N ALA A 481 -12.76 3.27 16.57
CA ALA A 481 -11.34 2.95 16.55
C ALA A 481 -10.69 3.37 15.22
N GLY A 482 -11.34 3.08 14.09
CA GLY A 482 -10.89 3.50 12.76
C GLY A 482 -10.79 5.02 12.62
N VAL A 483 -11.77 5.77 13.13
CA VAL A 483 -11.76 7.25 13.14
C VAL A 483 -10.57 7.78 13.94
N VAL A 484 -10.39 7.32 15.19
CA VAL A 484 -9.32 7.78 16.07
C VAL A 484 -7.94 7.45 15.50
N LEU A 485 -7.76 6.21 15.02
CA LEU A 485 -6.50 5.78 14.41
C LEU A 485 -6.17 6.60 13.16
N THR A 486 -7.15 6.82 12.26
CA THR A 486 -6.96 7.59 11.03
C THR A 486 -6.67 9.06 11.31
N ALA A 487 -7.43 9.68 12.22
CA ALA A 487 -7.23 11.09 12.59
C ALA A 487 -5.84 11.30 13.20
N THR A 488 -5.42 10.40 14.09
CA THR A 488 -4.07 10.44 14.70
C THR A 488 -2.99 10.21 13.64
N ALA A 489 -3.17 9.21 12.78
CA ALA A 489 -2.23 8.90 11.69
C ALA A 489 -1.99 10.10 10.78
N LEU A 490 -3.08 10.73 10.30
CA LEU A 490 -3.02 11.89 9.42
C LEU A 490 -2.45 13.13 10.12
N THR A 491 -2.75 13.33 11.40
CA THR A 491 -2.18 14.43 12.20
C THR A 491 -0.66 14.31 12.31
N LEU A 492 -0.16 13.12 12.63
CA LEU A 492 1.28 12.84 12.72
C LEU A 492 1.98 12.97 11.35
N ALA A 493 1.29 12.60 10.27
CA ALA A 493 1.83 12.62 8.91
C ALA A 493 1.85 14.02 8.28
N ARG A 494 0.96 14.93 8.69
CA ARG A 494 0.70 16.20 8.02
C ARG A 494 1.96 17.05 7.81
N PRO A 495 2.83 17.30 8.80
CA PRO A 495 4.02 18.15 8.59
C PRO A 495 4.96 17.59 7.51
N HIS A 496 5.05 16.26 7.41
CA HIS A 496 5.91 15.59 6.46
C HIS A 496 5.28 15.53 5.05
N LEU A 497 4.05 15.02 4.94
CA LEU A 497 3.38 14.87 3.64
C LEU A 497 3.00 16.22 3.01
N CYS A 498 2.65 17.22 3.82
CA CYS A 498 2.26 18.54 3.33
C CYS A 498 3.41 19.56 3.39
N ALA A 499 4.66 19.10 3.53
CA ALA A 499 5.82 19.97 3.43
C ALA A 499 5.86 20.68 2.07
N ARG A 500 6.37 21.91 2.05
CA ARG A 500 6.58 22.69 0.83
C ARG A 500 8.03 23.17 0.80
N LEU A 501 8.58 23.33 -0.40
CA LEU A 501 9.84 24.05 -0.57
C LEU A 501 9.59 25.49 -0.07
N ARG A 502 10.42 25.93 0.88
CA ARG A 502 10.39 27.30 1.39
C ARG A 502 11.16 28.21 0.46
#